data_AF-A0A8A8DFQ1-F1
#
_entry.id   AF-A0A8A8DFQ1-F1
#
_cell.length_a   1.000
_cell.length_b   1.000
_cell.length_c   1.000
_cell.angle_alpha   90.00
_cell.angle_beta   90.00
_cell.angle_gamma   90.00
#
_symmetry.space_group_name_H-M   'P 1'
#
loop_
_entity.id
_entity.type
_entity.pdbx_description
1 polymer ?
#
loop_
_entity_poly.entity_id
_entity_poly.type
_entity_poly.pdbx_seq_one_letter_code
_entity_poly.pdbx_strand_id
1 'polypeptide(L)' 'MGKQLDAGGKRFDVVQHDDGNWALSEHGSPQPILKLATLDEIERYVESNFGPLTWLP' A
#
# COMPACT_ATOMS: atom_id res chain seq x y z
N MET A 1 -2.47 0.77 -12.85
CA MET A 1 -3.31 1.85 -12.26
C MET A 1 -2.96 1.90 -10.79
N GLY A 2 -2.38 3.01 -10.30
CA GLY A 2 -1.96 3.12 -8.89
C GLY A 2 -3.10 3.64 -8.02
N LYS A 3 -3.18 3.15 -6.78
CA LYS A 3 -4.08 3.66 -5.74
C LYS A 3 -3.25 4.24 -4.60
N GLN A 4 -3.84 5.11 -3.79
CA GLN A 4 -3.18 5.65 -2.61
C GLN A 4 -4.02 5.39 -1.37
N LEU A 5 -3.36 5.16 -0.24
CA LEU A 5 -4.02 5.05 1.05
C LEU A 5 -3.27 5.84 2.12
N ASP A 6 -4.01 6.27 3.14
CA ASP A 6 -3.47 6.84 4.37
C ASP A 6 -3.66 5.85 5.50
N ALA A 7 -2.64 5.68 6.34
CA ALA A 7 -2.75 4.96 7.60
C ALA A 7 -1.92 5.65 8.68
N GLY A 8 -2.60 6.03 9.77
CA GLY A 8 -1.96 6.74 10.88
C GLY A 8 -1.31 8.06 10.48
N GLY A 9 -1.82 8.75 9.45
CA GLY A 9 -1.25 9.99 8.92
C GLY A 9 -0.03 9.81 8.03
N LYS A 10 0.31 8.56 7.67
CA LYS A 10 1.30 8.25 6.63
C LYS A 10 0.59 7.88 5.34
N ARG A 11 1.10 8.40 4.23
CA ARG A 11 0.60 8.08 2.90
C ARG A 11 1.41 6.97 2.25
N PHE A 12 0.71 6.08 1.57
CA PHE A 12 1.30 4.97 0.85
C PHE A 12 0.73 4.88 -0.57
N ASP A 13 1.60 4.50 -1.49
CA ASP A 13 1.27 4.19 -2.87
C ASP A 13 1.13 2.67 -3.02
N VAL A 14 0.01 2.24 -3.59
CA VAL A 14 -0.32 0.84 -3.86
C VAL A 14 -0.40 0.65 -5.37
N VAL A 15 0.54 -0.11 -5.93
CA VAL A 15 0.68 -0.28 -7.37
C VAL A 15 0.44 -1.73 -7.76
N GLN A 16 -0.47 -1.95 -8.69
CA GLN A 16 -0.69 -3.28 -9.27
C GLN A 16 0.37 -3.58 -10.34
N HIS A 17 0.94 -4.77 -10.27
CA HIS A 17 1.88 -5.32 -11.24
C HIS A 17 1.17 -6.22 -12.26
N ASP A 18 1.83 -6.48 -13.39
CA ASP A 18 1.29 -7.23 -14.53
C ASP A 18 1.01 -8.72 -14.21
N ASP A 19 1.61 -9.24 -13.15
CA ASP A 19 1.41 -10.60 -12.64
C ASP A 19 0.16 -10.75 -11.75
N GLY A 20 -0.59 -9.66 -11.55
CA GLY A 20 -1.77 -9.61 -10.70
C GLY A 20 -1.47 -9.35 -9.22
N ASN A 21 -0.20 -9.25 -8.83
CA ASN A 21 0.22 -8.88 -7.49
C ASN A 21 0.24 -7.36 -7.31
N TRP A 22 0.34 -6.95 -6.05
CA TRP A 22 0.40 -5.56 -5.65
C TRP A 22 1.70 -5.29 -4.88
N ALA A 23 2.17 -4.06 -5.01
CA ALA A 23 3.27 -3.50 -4.23
C ALA A 23 2.78 -2.32 -3.40
N LEU A 24 3.32 -2.21 -2.18
CA LEU A 24 3.10 -1.10 -1.26
C LEU A 24 4.40 -0.32 -1.13
N SER A 25 4.36 1.00 -1.31
CA SER A 25 5.49 1.91 -1.06
C SER A 25 5.04 3.07 -0.19
N GLU A 26 5.90 3.61 0.66
CA GLU A 26 5.62 4.90 1.31
C GLU A 26 5.60 5.99 0.23
N HIS A 27 4.67 6.94 0.33
CA HIS A 27 4.51 7.95 -0.70
C HIS A 27 5.78 8.80 -0.87
N GLY A 28 6.31 8.86 -2.09
CA GLY A 28 7.58 9.52 -2.39
C GLY A 28 8.83 8.69 -2.07
N SER A 29 8.68 7.45 -1.59
CA SER A 29 9.79 6.52 -1.41
C SER A 29 10.08 5.77 -2.71
N PRO A 30 11.35 5.66 -3.13
CA PRO A 30 11.74 4.87 -4.30
C PRO A 30 11.74 3.35 -4.02
N GLN A 31 11.58 2.92 -2.76
CA GLN A 31 11.67 1.52 -2.36
C GLN A 31 10.33 0.99 -1.86
N PRO A 32 9.82 -0.12 -2.43
CA PRO A 32 8.62 -0.77 -1.93
C PRO A 32 8.85 -1.42 -0.58
N ILE A 33 7.88 -1.26 0.32
CA ILE A 33 7.77 -1.95 1.60
C ILE A 33 7.35 -3.40 1.35
N LEU A 34 6.36 -3.61 0.48
CA LEU A 34 5.91 -4.92 0.01
C LEU A 34 5.96 -4.93 -1.51
N LYS A 35 6.50 -6.00 -2.11
CA LYS A 35 6.71 -6.08 -3.57
C LYS A 35 5.73 -7.00 -4.28
N LEU A 36 5.27 -8.05 -3.62
CA LEU A 36 4.39 -9.08 -4.20
C LEU A 36 3.44 -9.55 -3.11
N ALA A 37 2.32 -8.85 -2.97
CA ALA A 37 1.27 -9.18 -2.02
C ALA A 37 -0.09 -9.05 -2.70
N THR A 38 -1.09 -9.79 -2.23
CA THR A 38 -2.48 -9.51 -2.55
C THR A 38 -2.92 -8.18 -1.93
N LEU A 39 -4.01 -7.61 -2.43
CA LEU A 39 -4.54 -6.36 -1.87
C LEU A 39 -4.93 -6.50 -0.39
N ASP A 40 -5.52 -7.64 0.01
CA ASP A 40 -5.88 -7.95 1.40
C ASP A 40 -4.65 -8.01 2.31
N GLU A 41 -3.53 -8.59 1.83
CA GLU A 41 -2.28 -8.62 2.58
C GLU A 41 -1.69 -7.21 2.78
N ILE A 42 -1.78 -6.35 1.76
CA ILE A 42 -1.37 -4.94 1.89
C ILE A 42 -2.24 -4.23 2.92
N GLU A 43 -3.56 -4.35 2.83
CA GLU A 43 -4.51 -3.71 3.76
C GLU A 43 -4.25 -4.14 5.20
N ARG A 44 -4.12 -5.46 5.45
CA ARG A 44 -3.80 -5.99 6.79
C ARG A 44 -2.44 -5.55 7.30
N TYR A 45 -1.42 -5.55 6.45
CA TYR A 45 -0.09 -5.09 6.83
C TYR A 45 -0.13 -3.62 7.24
N VAL A 46 -0.76 -2.78 6.43
CA VAL A 46 -0.86 -1.36 6.69
C VAL A 46 -1.63 -1.10 7.98
N GLU A 47 -2.79 -1.75 8.14
CA GLU A 47 -3.64 -1.59 9.31
C GLU A 47 -2.92 -1.99 10.60
N SER A 48 -2.24 -3.14 10.57
CA SER A 48 -1.52 -3.68 11.73
C SER A 48 -0.29 -2.86 12.12
N ASN A 49 0.38 -2.19 11.17
CA ASN A 49 1.66 -1.50 11.44
C ASN A 49 1.51 0.01 11.62
N PHE A 50 0.54 0.62 10.93
CA PHE A 50 0.40 2.08 10.87
C PHE A 50 -0.95 2.57 11.43
N GLY A 51 -1.91 1.67 11.68
CA GLY A 51 -3.23 2.00 12.21
C GLY A 51 -4.31 2.06 11.12
N PRO A 52 -5.49 2.65 11.42
CA PRO A 52 -6.66 2.52 10.55
C PRO A 52 -6.37 3.01 9.13
N LEU A 53 -6.72 2.17 8.15
CA LEU A 53 -6.47 2.46 6.74
C LEU A 53 -7.64 3.27 6.13
N THR A 54 -7.31 4.24 5.29
CA THR A 54 -8.28 5.03 4.51
C THR A 54 -7.80 5.15 3.08
N TRP A 55 -8.58 4.63 2.13
CA TRP A 55 -8.29 4.80 0.71
C TRP A 55 -8.51 6.25 0.28
N LEU A 56 -7.53 6.80 -0.44
CA LEU A 56 -7.59 8.15 -1.00
C LEU A 56 -8.21 8.11 -2.42
N PRO A 57 -8.95 9.15 -2.82
CA PRO A 57 -9.59 9.24 -4.13
C PRO A 57 -8.60 9.31 -5.31
#